data_AF-A0AAJ3QWD5-F1
#
_entry.id   AF-A0AAJ3QWD5-F1
#
_cell.length_a   1.000
_cell.length_b   1.000
_cell.length_c   1.000
_cell.angle_alpha   90.00
_cell.angle_beta   90.00
_cell.angle_gamma   90.00
#
_symmetry.space_group_name_H-M   'P 1'
#
loop_
_entity.id
_entity.type
_entity.pdbx_description
1 polymer ?
#
loop_
_entity_poly.entity_id
_entity_poly.type
_entity_poly.pdbx_seq_one_letter_code
_entity_poly.pdbx_strand_id
1 'polypeptide(L)'
;MKRILASLAVLALLADAGPALADTYGAIAYSPSSGTTGWSHAYGNRGAAETVARRNCDDSANDCRIAIWFCNGCGVAAVGYRGGGGSGWGYDRREAERQAIGSCSRQTGGCRIIRWQCSGRE
;
A
#
# COMPACT_ATOMS: atom_id res chain seq x y z
N MET A 1 58.06 -35.37 -28.22
CA MET A 1 57.28 -35.96 -27.12
C MET A 1 56.57 -34.82 -26.39
N LYS A 2 55.24 -34.73 -26.52
CA LYS A 2 54.44 -33.53 -26.25
C LYS A 2 53.63 -33.75 -24.97
N ARG A 3 53.95 -33.02 -23.89
CA ARG A 3 53.17 -33.06 -22.64
C ARG A 3 52.21 -31.88 -22.65
N ILE A 4 50.95 -32.14 -22.94
CA ILE A 4 49.87 -31.15 -22.88
C ILE A 4 49.34 -31.17 -21.45
N LEU A 5 49.71 -30.17 -20.66
CA LEU A 5 49.10 -29.92 -19.36
C LEU A 5 47.79 -29.17 -19.61
N ALA A 6 46.66 -29.87 -19.46
CA ALA A 6 45.34 -29.28 -19.54
C ALA A 6 45.06 -28.49 -18.25
N SER A 7 45.16 -27.17 -18.32
CA SER A 7 44.77 -26.26 -17.24
C SER A 7 43.24 -26.14 -17.21
N LEU A 8 42.60 -26.76 -16.21
CA LEU A 8 41.19 -26.56 -15.90
C LEU A 8 41.00 -25.18 -15.26
N ALA A 9 40.54 -24.21 -16.05
CA ALA A 9 40.04 -22.94 -15.52
C ALA A 9 38.64 -23.17 -14.95
N VAL A 10 38.51 -23.22 -13.62
CA VAL A 10 37.21 -23.24 -12.93
C VAL A 10 36.70 -21.80 -12.87
N LEU A 11 35.77 -21.46 -13.76
CA LEU A 11 35.08 -20.17 -13.76
C LEU A 11 33.96 -20.22 -12.70
N ALA A 12 34.24 -19.71 -11.50
CA ALA A 12 33.23 -19.58 -10.45
C ALA A 12 32.22 -18.49 -10.85
N LEU A 13 31.00 -18.90 -11.24
CA LEU A 13 29.86 -18.01 -11.43
C LEU A 13 29.43 -17.46 -10.06
N LEU A 14 29.80 -16.21 -9.77
CA LEU A 14 29.18 -15.45 -8.68
C LEU A 14 27.76 -15.10 -9.12
N ALA A 15 26.78 -15.88 -8.65
CA ALA A 15 25.38 -15.50 -8.76
C ALA A 15 25.12 -14.35 -7.78
N ASP A 16 25.08 -13.13 -8.29
CA ASP A 16 24.64 -11.95 -7.54
C ASP A 16 23.14 -12.07 -7.27
N ALA A 17 22.78 -12.61 -6.11
CA ALA A 17 21.42 -12.52 -5.60
C ALA A 17 21.19 -11.06 -5.19
N GLY A 18 20.70 -10.24 -6.12
CA GLY A 18 20.31 -8.86 -5.82
C GLY A 18 19.32 -8.80 -4.66
N PRO A 19 19.23 -7.66 -3.95
CA PRO A 19 18.35 -7.53 -2.80
C PRO A 19 16.90 -7.79 -3.21
N ALA A 20 16.29 -8.84 -2.66
CA ALA A 20 14.85 -9.02 -2.76
C ALA A 20 14.18 -7.83 -2.08
N LEU A 21 13.40 -7.05 -2.83
CA LEU A 21 12.59 -5.99 -2.24
C LEU A 21 11.55 -6.66 -1.32
N ALA A 22 11.69 -6.43 -0.02
CA ALA A 22 10.73 -6.92 0.96
C ALA A 22 9.38 -6.24 0.74
N ASP A 23 8.30 -7.02 0.83
CA ASP A 23 6.94 -6.49 0.76
C ASP A 23 6.73 -5.40 1.82
N THR A 24 6.19 -4.27 1.36
CA THR A 24 5.85 -3.14 2.22
C THR A 24 4.34 -2.96 2.24
N TYR A 25 3.79 -2.76 3.43
CA TYR A 25 2.37 -2.62 3.66
C TYR A 25 2.04 -1.23 4.21
N GLY A 26 0.88 -0.73 3.79
CA GLY A 26 0.24 0.45 4.36
C GLY A 26 -1.26 0.24 4.50
N ALA A 27 -1.90 1.12 5.26
CA ALA A 27 -3.33 1.13 5.43
C ALA A 27 -3.86 2.54 5.68
N ILE A 28 -5.15 2.75 5.41
CA ILE A 28 -5.88 3.97 5.72
C ILE A 28 -7.11 3.59 6.54
N ALA A 29 -7.31 4.29 7.65
CA ALA A 29 -8.51 4.26 8.47
C ALA A 29 -9.29 5.58 8.35
N TYR A 30 -10.60 5.50 8.54
CA TYR A 30 -11.52 6.63 8.41
C TYR A 30 -12.62 6.57 9.47
N SER A 31 -12.95 7.70 10.08
CA SER A 31 -14.11 7.92 10.95
C SER A 31 -15.27 8.53 10.16
N PRO A 32 -16.41 7.81 10.00
CA PRO A 32 -17.58 8.32 9.30
C PRO A 32 -18.22 9.54 9.97
N SER A 33 -18.21 9.61 11.30
CA SER A 33 -18.87 10.71 12.04
C SER A 33 -18.09 12.02 11.98
N SER A 34 -16.76 11.98 12.05
CA SER A 34 -15.91 13.17 12.13
C SER A 34 -15.20 13.53 10.82
N GLY A 35 -15.09 12.58 9.89
CA GLY A 35 -14.28 12.74 8.69
C GLY A 35 -12.77 12.52 8.91
N THR A 36 -12.37 12.21 10.14
CA THR A 36 -10.96 11.97 10.52
C THR A 36 -10.38 10.77 9.77
N THR A 37 -9.10 10.87 9.43
CA THR A 37 -8.35 9.78 8.79
C THR A 37 -7.06 9.50 9.55
N GLY A 38 -6.69 8.22 9.63
CA GLY A 38 -5.36 7.78 10.07
C GLY A 38 -4.75 6.87 9.01
N TRP A 39 -3.42 6.79 8.93
CA TRP A 39 -2.75 5.97 7.93
C TRP A 39 -1.42 5.41 8.45
N SER A 40 -0.90 4.44 7.73
CA SER A 40 0.39 3.80 7.99
C SER A 40 1.07 3.45 6.67
N HIS A 41 2.39 3.31 6.72
CA HIS A 41 3.24 2.91 5.60
C HIS A 41 4.51 2.23 6.13
N ALA A 42 5.27 1.57 5.25
CA ALA A 42 6.54 0.93 5.56
C ALA A 42 6.49 -0.17 6.64
N TYR A 43 5.37 -0.87 6.77
CA TYR A 43 5.24 -2.03 7.65
C TYR A 43 5.53 -3.33 6.89
N GLY A 44 6.16 -4.31 7.56
CA GLY A 44 6.48 -5.61 6.96
C GLY A 44 5.30 -6.60 6.91
N ASN A 45 4.13 -6.23 7.43
CA ASN A 45 2.91 -7.03 7.31
C ASN A 45 1.65 -6.16 7.39
N ARG A 46 0.55 -6.68 6.82
CA ARG A 46 -0.76 -6.03 6.80
C ARG A 46 -1.31 -5.68 8.18
N GLY A 47 -1.24 -6.61 9.15
CA GLY A 47 -1.87 -6.44 10.46
C GLY A 47 -1.27 -5.29 11.28
N ALA A 48 0.06 -5.13 11.22
CA ALA A 48 0.75 -3.99 11.82
C ALA A 48 0.36 -2.67 11.13
N ALA A 49 0.26 -2.67 9.79
CA ALA A 49 -0.19 -1.50 9.03
C ALA A 49 -1.62 -1.09 9.44
N GLU A 50 -2.56 -2.01 9.46
CA GLU A 50 -3.95 -1.75 9.85
C GLU A 50 -4.04 -1.26 11.30
N THR A 51 -3.33 -1.90 12.23
CA THR A 51 -3.31 -1.51 13.65
C THR A 51 -2.85 -0.07 13.83
N VAL A 52 -1.77 0.32 13.16
CA VAL A 52 -1.21 1.67 13.28
C VAL A 52 -2.10 2.70 12.58
N ALA A 53 -2.62 2.39 11.38
CA ALA A 53 -3.56 3.29 10.70
C ALA A 53 -4.82 3.53 11.54
N ARG A 54 -5.32 2.48 12.21
CA ARG A 54 -6.45 2.58 13.13
C ARG A 54 -6.13 3.43 14.35
N ARG A 55 -5.02 3.17 15.05
CA ARG A 55 -4.57 3.97 16.21
C ARG A 55 -4.43 5.45 15.87
N ASN A 56 -3.77 5.77 14.75
CA ASN A 56 -3.57 7.15 14.30
C ASN A 56 -4.90 7.87 13.99
N CYS A 57 -5.94 7.13 13.62
CA CYS A 57 -7.28 7.68 13.44
C CYS A 57 -7.99 7.84 14.80
N ASP A 58 -7.84 6.85 15.67
CA ASP A 58 -8.48 6.83 16.99
C ASP A 58 -7.97 7.96 17.92
N ASP A 59 -6.79 8.53 17.63
CA ASP A 59 -6.25 9.72 18.32
C ASP A 59 -7.15 10.97 18.18
N SER A 60 -8.08 10.98 17.22
CA SER A 60 -8.97 12.11 16.95
C SER A 60 -10.44 11.73 16.74
N ALA A 61 -10.79 10.44 16.82
CA ALA A 61 -12.17 9.93 16.68
C ALA A 61 -12.35 8.57 17.36
N ASN A 62 -13.58 8.13 17.65
CA ASN A 62 -13.82 6.85 18.36
C ASN A 62 -14.47 5.76 17.49
N ASP A 63 -14.86 6.09 16.26
CA ASP A 63 -15.58 5.23 15.31
C ASP A 63 -14.78 4.97 14.04
N CYS A 64 -13.46 5.05 14.11
CA CYS A 64 -12.61 4.76 12.98
C CYS A 64 -12.84 3.34 12.46
N ARG A 65 -12.53 3.10 11.19
CA ARG A 65 -12.54 1.77 10.57
C ARG A 65 -11.53 1.74 9.44
N ILE A 66 -10.93 0.58 9.19
CA ILE A 66 -10.01 0.41 8.05
C ILE A 66 -10.80 0.61 6.76
N ALA A 67 -10.42 1.61 5.98
CA ALA A 67 -11.00 1.90 4.67
C ALA A 67 -10.33 1.04 3.59
N ILE A 68 -9.01 0.84 3.69
CA ILE A 68 -8.21 0.02 2.78
C ILE A 68 -6.85 -0.32 3.39
N TRP A 69 -6.31 -1.47 3.03
CA TRP A 69 -4.91 -1.85 3.18
C TRP A 69 -4.32 -2.10 1.79
N PHE A 70 -3.01 -1.98 1.68
CA PHE A 70 -2.31 -2.10 0.40
C PHE A 70 -0.88 -2.60 0.60
N CYS A 71 -0.34 -3.27 -0.42
CA CYS A 71 1.02 -3.78 -0.46
C CYS A 71 1.71 -3.32 -1.74
N ASN A 72 2.99 -2.96 -1.67
CA ASN A 72 3.84 -2.61 -2.82
C ASN A 72 3.16 -1.66 -3.82
N GLY A 73 2.49 -0.63 -3.31
CA GLY A 73 1.68 0.28 -4.11
C GLY A 73 1.00 1.33 -3.24
N CYS A 74 0.03 2.03 -3.80
CA CYS A 74 -0.67 3.11 -3.13
C CYS A 74 -2.13 2.76 -2.91
N GLY A 75 -2.65 3.11 -1.73
CA GLY A 75 -4.07 3.02 -1.39
C GLY A 75 -4.69 4.40 -1.32
N VAL A 76 -5.97 4.48 -1.72
CA VAL A 76 -6.77 5.69 -1.70
C VAL A 76 -8.12 5.39 -1.07
N ALA A 77 -8.58 6.27 -0.18
CA ALA A 77 -9.93 6.29 0.34
C ALA A 77 -10.69 7.51 -0.21
N ALA A 78 -11.94 7.29 -0.60
CA ALA A 78 -12.85 8.29 -1.14
C ALA A 78 -14.20 8.22 -0.42
N VAL A 79 -14.87 9.36 -0.33
CA VAL A 79 -16.23 9.49 0.21
C VAL A 79 -17.12 10.18 -0.80
N GLY A 80 -18.41 9.89 -0.74
CA GLY A 80 -19.44 10.60 -1.49
C GLY A 80 -20.63 10.94 -0.60
N TYR A 81 -21.77 11.22 -1.21
CA TYR A 81 -22.96 11.66 -0.49
C TYR A 81 -23.52 10.55 0.42
N ARG A 82 -24.22 10.99 1.48
CA ARG A 82 -24.97 10.14 2.42
C ARG A 82 -24.13 9.05 3.12
N GLY A 83 -22.84 9.31 3.34
CA GLY A 83 -21.94 8.38 4.01
C GLY A 83 -21.46 7.21 3.15
N GLY A 84 -21.83 7.18 1.86
CA GLY A 84 -21.26 6.27 0.89
C GLY A 84 -19.80 6.61 0.60
N GLY A 85 -19.02 5.63 0.13
CA GLY A 85 -17.62 5.84 -0.17
C GLY A 85 -17.02 4.70 -0.97
N GLY A 86 -15.73 4.81 -1.23
CA GLY A 86 -14.99 3.81 -1.97
C GLY A 86 -13.52 3.84 -1.61
N SER A 87 -12.81 2.82 -2.01
CA SER A 87 -11.37 2.76 -1.90
C SER A 87 -10.78 2.10 -3.14
N GLY A 88 -9.48 2.28 -3.33
CA GLY A 88 -8.77 1.79 -4.49
C GLY A 88 -7.30 1.59 -4.18
N TRP A 89 -6.73 0.55 -4.76
CA TRP A 89 -5.30 0.25 -4.72
C TRP A 89 -4.75 0.27 -6.15
N GLY A 90 -3.49 0.64 -6.30
CA GLY A 90 -2.78 0.55 -7.57
C GLY A 90 -1.27 0.60 -7.35
N TYR A 91 -0.51 0.26 -8.39
CA TYR A 91 0.96 0.32 -8.32
C TYR A 91 1.47 1.75 -8.16
N ASP A 92 0.68 2.72 -8.62
CA ASP A 92 0.90 4.14 -8.42
C ASP A 92 -0.36 4.83 -7.87
N ARG A 93 -0.17 6.06 -7.41
CA ARG A 93 -1.25 6.91 -6.88
C ARG A 93 -2.38 7.11 -7.90
N ARG A 94 -2.05 7.36 -9.17
CA ARG A 94 -3.03 7.70 -10.21
C ARG A 94 -3.97 6.54 -10.48
N GLU A 95 -3.46 5.31 -10.48
CA GLU A 95 -4.26 4.09 -10.58
C GLU A 95 -5.18 3.93 -9.37
N ALA A 96 -4.61 4.04 -8.16
CA ALA A 96 -5.37 3.92 -6.92
C ALA A 96 -6.51 4.96 -6.83
N GLU A 97 -6.27 6.19 -7.27
CA GLU A 97 -7.27 7.27 -7.33
C GLU A 97 -8.41 6.94 -8.29
N ARG A 98 -8.10 6.44 -9.50
CA ARG A 98 -9.12 6.01 -10.46
C ARG A 98 -9.96 4.88 -9.88
N GLN A 99 -9.33 3.90 -9.23
CA GLN A 99 -10.05 2.78 -8.60
C GLN A 99 -10.95 3.25 -7.46
N ALA A 100 -10.47 4.17 -6.60
CA ALA A 100 -11.25 4.69 -5.48
C ALA A 100 -12.45 5.53 -5.92
N ILE A 101 -12.29 6.40 -6.91
CA ILE A 101 -13.40 7.17 -7.47
C ILE A 101 -14.39 6.24 -8.19
N GLY A 102 -13.91 5.26 -8.95
CA GLY A 102 -14.75 4.27 -9.62
C GLY A 102 -15.57 3.42 -8.62
N SER A 103 -14.94 2.93 -7.55
CA SER A 103 -15.62 2.13 -6.52
C SER A 103 -16.62 2.96 -5.71
N CYS A 104 -16.31 4.22 -5.43
CA CYS A 104 -17.23 5.16 -4.79
C CYS A 104 -18.43 5.47 -5.70
N SER A 105 -18.19 5.76 -6.98
CA SER A 105 -19.23 6.21 -7.93
C SER A 105 -20.27 5.12 -8.23
N ARG A 106 -19.91 3.85 -8.04
CA ARG A 106 -20.84 2.71 -8.10
C ARG A 106 -21.82 2.65 -6.93
N GLN A 107 -21.52 3.32 -5.83
CA GLN A 107 -22.31 3.31 -4.60
C GLN A 107 -23.06 4.63 -4.36
N THR A 108 -22.44 5.76 -4.71
CA THR A 108 -22.99 7.10 -4.45
C THR A 108 -22.44 8.15 -5.42
N GLY A 109 -23.05 9.33 -5.45
CA GLY A 109 -22.54 10.49 -6.18
C GLY A 109 -21.62 11.38 -5.34
N GLY A 110 -21.03 12.40 -5.96
CA GLY A 110 -20.22 13.41 -5.26
C GLY A 110 -18.88 12.88 -4.72
N CYS A 111 -18.35 11.84 -5.36
CA CYS A 111 -17.14 11.17 -4.90
C CYS A 111 -15.92 12.09 -4.92
N ARG A 112 -15.24 12.17 -3.78
CA ARG A 112 -13.98 12.90 -3.60
C ARG A 112 -13.00 12.07 -2.79
N ILE A 113 -11.73 12.19 -3.11
CA ILE A 113 -10.64 11.56 -2.36
C ILE A 113 -10.49 12.27 -1.01
N ILE A 114 -10.36 11.51 0.07
CA ILE A 114 -10.10 12.01 1.42
C ILE A 114 -8.68 11.72 1.88
N ARG A 115 -8.08 10.63 1.40
CA ARG A 115 -6.72 10.24 1.77
C ARG A 115 -6.11 9.34 0.70
N TRP A 116 -4.81 9.49 0.49
CA TRP A 116 -3.98 8.53 -0.21
C TRP A 116 -2.70 8.31 0.58
N GLN A 117 -2.07 7.15 0.38
CA GLN A 117 -0.77 6.81 0.96
C GLN A 117 -0.15 5.67 0.15
N CYS A 118 1.17 5.71 -0.06
CA CYS A 118 1.91 4.59 -0.63
C CYS A 118 2.57 3.75 0.47
N SER A 119 2.77 2.45 0.21
CA SER A 119 3.29 1.50 1.19
C SER A 119 4.79 1.64 1.44
N GLY A 120 5.51 2.21 0.48
CA GLY A 120 6.93 2.54 0.61
C GLY A 120 7.19 3.69 1.59
N ARG A 121 8.47 3.91 1.91
CA ARG A 121 8.92 5.15 2.55
C ARG A 121 9.02 6.23 1.47
N GLU A 122 8.40 7.38 1.72
CA GLU A 122 8.49 8.56 0.85
C GLU A 122 9.87 9.21 0.90
#